data_AF-A0A1X7JAT7-F1
#
_entry.id   AF-A0A1X7JAT7-F1
#
_cell.length_a   1.000
_cell.length_b   1.000
_cell.length_c   1.000
_cell.angle_alpha   90.00
_cell.angle_beta   90.00
_cell.angle_gamma   90.00
#
_symmetry.space_group_name_H-M   'P 1'
#
loop_
_entity.id
_entity.type
_entity.pdbx_description
1 polymer ?
#
loop_
_entity_poly.entity_id
_entity_poly.type
_entity_poly.pdbx_seq_one_letter_code
_entity_poly.pdbx_strand_id
1 'polypeptide(L)'
;MGLLLAGLISCNQQSGKETTSTTSTYDLADSNMSQSVEPTQAVNGNYVSEGYQNRSKGYDWVGISVETTTDSTISVYVHSRTDVKKPTCTLDPTPAKRVKANVYQALLQEKPVLFTFSDTSVTISPLNQQDEGILHYYCSGGATLAGSYHKTSDQIK
;
A
#
# COMPACT_ATOMS: atom_id res chain seq x y z
N MET A 1 48.77 16.72 -33.94
CA MET A 1 48.18 15.49 -34.51
C MET A 1 47.31 14.86 -33.42
N GLY A 2 46.00 14.76 -33.49
CA GLY A 2 45.00 15.16 -34.46
C GLY A 2 43.64 14.84 -33.82
N LEU A 3 42.72 15.80 -33.85
CA LEU A 3 41.27 15.60 -33.69
C LEU A 3 40.77 14.62 -34.75
N LEU A 4 39.66 13.92 -34.46
CA LEU A 4 38.47 13.94 -35.33
C LEU A 4 37.23 13.34 -34.63
N LEU A 5 36.17 14.15 -34.65
CA LEU A 5 34.79 13.85 -34.25
C LEU A 5 34.04 13.07 -35.34
N ALA A 6 32.92 12.44 -34.97
CA ALA A 6 31.57 12.52 -35.57
C ALA A 6 30.77 11.23 -35.26
N GLY A 7 29.45 11.22 -35.04
CA GLY A 7 28.48 12.26 -35.32
C GLY A 7 27.12 12.00 -34.64
N LEU A 8 26.30 13.05 -34.68
CA LEU A 8 24.92 13.13 -34.22
C LEU A 8 23.97 12.76 -35.37
N ILE A 9 22.89 12.05 -35.07
CA ILE A 9 21.76 11.87 -36.01
C ILE A 9 20.60 12.75 -35.55
N SER A 10 20.13 13.56 -36.50
CA SER A 10 19.01 14.50 -36.43
C SER A 10 18.04 14.19 -37.57
N CYS A 11 16.75 14.45 -37.34
CA CYS A 11 15.67 14.92 -38.24
C CYS A 11 14.33 14.56 -37.55
N ASN A 12 13.40 15.41 -37.09
CA ASN A 12 12.92 16.78 -37.35
C ASN A 12 11.59 16.84 -38.17
N GLN A 13 10.62 17.62 -37.63
CA GLN A 13 9.42 18.30 -38.22
C GLN A 13 8.18 17.45 -38.61
N GLN A 14 6.92 17.91 -38.52
CA GLN A 14 6.32 19.22 -38.19
C GLN A 14 4.83 19.07 -37.77
N SER A 15 4.29 20.16 -37.22
CA SER A 15 2.94 20.44 -36.67
C SER A 15 1.83 20.73 -37.71
N GLY A 16 0.54 20.56 -37.37
CA GLY A 16 -0.58 21.33 -37.98
C GLY A 16 -2.00 20.69 -38.11
N LYS A 17 -2.93 21.11 -37.21
CA LYS A 17 -4.39 21.40 -37.30
C LYS A 17 -5.39 20.79 -38.35
N GLU A 18 -6.54 20.36 -37.78
CA GLU A 18 -7.99 20.53 -38.14
C GLU A 18 -8.75 19.70 -39.23
N THR A 19 -9.94 19.23 -38.80
CA THR A 19 -11.22 18.99 -39.52
C THR A 19 -11.61 17.58 -40.04
N THR A 20 -12.47 16.95 -39.23
CA THR A 20 -13.75 16.24 -39.46
C THR A 20 -14.20 15.74 -40.85
N SER A 21 -14.79 14.53 -40.81
CA SER A 21 -15.78 13.87 -41.72
C SER A 21 -15.15 13.01 -42.84
N THR A 22 -15.51 11.75 -43.11
CA THR A 22 -16.81 11.06 -43.01
C THR A 22 -16.61 9.53 -43.03
N THR A 23 -17.33 8.84 -42.15
CA THR A 23 -17.95 7.50 -42.24
C THR A 23 -17.27 6.39 -43.04
N SER A 24 -16.88 5.32 -42.35
CA SER A 24 -17.18 3.95 -42.80
C SER A 24 -17.48 3.06 -41.60
N THR A 25 -18.73 2.63 -41.58
CA THR A 25 -19.41 1.78 -40.62
C THR A 25 -18.87 0.36 -40.70
N TYR A 26 -18.38 -0.18 -39.58
CA TYR A 26 -18.33 -1.62 -39.34
C TYR A 26 -18.71 -1.86 -37.89
N ASP A 27 -19.94 -2.34 -37.70
CA ASP A 27 -20.43 -2.85 -36.44
C ASP A 27 -19.58 -4.05 -36.00
N LEU A 28 -18.98 -3.96 -34.81
CA LEU A 28 -18.66 -5.12 -34.00
C LEU A 28 -19.08 -4.77 -32.56
N ALA A 29 -20.15 -5.43 -32.13
CA ALA A 29 -20.66 -5.39 -30.77
C ALA A 29 -19.58 -5.94 -29.82
N ASP A 30 -18.80 -5.05 -29.21
CA ASP A 30 -18.02 -5.37 -28.03
C ASP A 30 -18.96 -5.32 -26.82
N SER A 31 -19.31 -6.49 -26.33
CA SER A 31 -20.08 -6.67 -25.10
C SER A 31 -19.27 -6.12 -23.95
N ASN A 32 -19.53 -4.84 -23.67
CA ASN A 32 -19.10 -4.03 -22.56
C ASN A 32 -19.21 -4.82 -21.25
N MET A 33 -18.11 -5.46 -20.84
CA MET A 33 -17.93 -5.99 -19.49
C MET A 33 -17.85 -4.77 -18.57
N SER A 34 -19.02 -4.36 -18.08
CA SER A 34 -19.17 -3.36 -17.04
C SER A 34 -18.44 -3.84 -15.79
N GLN A 35 -17.15 -3.49 -15.69
CA GLN A 35 -16.46 -3.50 -14.40
C GLN A 35 -17.09 -2.38 -13.58
N SER A 36 -18.05 -2.76 -12.74
CA SER A 36 -18.50 -1.94 -11.63
C SER A 36 -17.27 -1.55 -10.83
N VAL A 37 -16.86 -0.29 -10.96
CA VAL A 37 -15.85 0.29 -10.10
C VAL A 37 -16.53 0.41 -8.74
N GLU A 38 -16.41 -0.65 -7.95
CA GLU A 38 -16.79 -0.67 -6.53
C GLU A 38 -16.15 0.58 -5.87
N PRO A 39 -16.94 1.41 -5.17
CA PRO A 39 -16.42 2.62 -4.56
C PRO A 39 -15.25 2.26 -3.64
N THR A 40 -14.10 2.86 -3.92
CA THR A 40 -12.88 2.63 -3.14
C THR A 40 -13.12 3.08 -1.69
N GLN A 41 -13.03 2.15 -0.74
CA GLN A 41 -13.22 2.45 0.67
C GLN A 41 -12.09 3.36 1.18
N ALA A 42 -12.40 4.28 2.08
CA ALA A 42 -11.40 5.15 2.70
C ALA A 42 -10.53 4.35 3.69
N VAL A 43 -9.34 3.96 3.23
CA VAL A 43 -8.37 3.16 4.02
C VAL A 43 -7.53 3.98 5.01
N ASN A 44 -7.54 5.31 4.88
CA ASN A 44 -6.80 6.20 5.77
C ASN A 44 -7.26 6.06 7.24
N GLY A 45 -6.28 6.15 8.13
CA GLY A 45 -6.50 6.18 9.57
C GLY A 45 -5.59 5.24 10.34
N ASN A 46 -5.97 5.04 11.60
CA ASN A 46 -5.21 4.29 12.59
C ASN A 46 -5.93 2.99 12.92
N TYR A 47 -5.19 1.90 13.05
CA TYR A 47 -5.70 0.58 13.36
C TYR A 47 -4.87 -0.05 14.48
N VAL A 48 -5.50 -0.72 15.42
CA VAL A 48 -4.82 -1.22 16.63
C VAL A 48 -5.15 -2.67 16.92
N SER A 49 -4.16 -3.40 17.42
CA SER A 49 -4.34 -4.75 17.98
C SER A 49 -5.22 -4.70 19.23
N GLU A 50 -5.82 -5.82 19.61
CA GLU A 50 -6.70 -5.94 20.78
C GLU A 50 -6.08 -5.40 22.09
N GLY A 51 -4.79 -5.67 22.32
CA GLY A 51 -4.06 -5.22 23.52
C GLY A 51 -4.05 -3.70 23.73
N TYR A 52 -4.27 -2.92 22.67
CA TYR A 52 -4.28 -1.46 22.73
C TYR A 52 -5.34 -0.89 23.68
N GLN A 53 -6.49 -1.57 23.83
CA GLN A 53 -7.56 -1.12 24.74
C GLN A 53 -7.11 -1.13 26.21
N ASN A 54 -6.17 -2.02 26.57
CA ASN A 54 -5.62 -2.14 27.91
C ASN A 54 -4.18 -1.60 28.04
N ARG A 55 -3.71 -0.82 27.05
CA ARG A 55 -2.34 -0.29 27.01
C ARG A 55 -1.94 0.51 28.25
N SER A 56 -2.89 1.18 28.91
CA SER A 56 -2.66 1.93 30.15
C SER A 56 -2.33 1.02 31.34
N LYS A 57 -2.68 -0.27 31.26
CA LYS A 57 -2.36 -1.31 32.25
C LYS A 57 -1.05 -2.04 31.91
N GLY A 58 -0.31 -1.59 30.90
CA GLY A 58 0.96 -2.19 30.49
C GLY A 58 0.83 -3.36 29.51
N TYR A 59 -0.32 -3.53 28.85
CA TYR A 59 -0.48 -4.54 27.81
C TYR A 59 0.32 -4.16 26.57
N ASP A 60 0.90 -5.16 25.93
CA ASP A 60 1.56 -5.01 24.63
C ASP A 60 0.54 -4.65 23.56
N TRP A 61 0.95 -3.81 22.63
CA TRP A 61 0.11 -3.43 21.51
C TRP A 61 0.94 -3.11 20.27
N VAL A 62 0.26 -3.25 19.14
CA VAL A 62 0.74 -2.85 17.83
C VAL A 62 -0.33 -1.94 17.19
N GLY A 63 0.13 -0.84 16.63
CA GLY A 63 -0.65 0.16 15.94
C GLY A 63 -0.14 0.33 14.51
N ILE A 64 -1.08 0.44 13.58
CA ILE A 64 -0.85 0.61 12.15
C ILE A 64 -1.46 1.94 11.74
N SER A 65 -0.67 2.85 11.20
CA SER A 65 -1.16 4.11 10.62
C SER A 65 -1.07 4.02 9.11
N VAL A 66 -2.12 4.45 8.42
CA VAL A 66 -2.24 4.34 6.96
C VAL A 66 -2.55 5.72 6.38
N GLU A 67 -1.72 6.12 5.43
CA GLU A 67 -1.86 7.37 4.68
C GLU A 67 -1.84 7.10 3.18
N THR A 68 -2.86 7.55 2.47
CA THR A 68 -2.92 7.48 1.01
C THR A 68 -1.97 8.49 0.41
N THR A 69 -1.01 8.02 -0.40
CA THR A 69 -0.03 8.88 -1.08
C THR A 69 -0.37 9.14 -2.53
N THR A 70 -1.05 8.19 -3.19
CA THR A 70 -1.62 8.35 -4.53
C THR A 70 -2.95 7.59 -4.61
N ASP A 71 -3.67 7.70 -5.71
CA ASP A 71 -4.89 6.94 -5.95
C ASP A 71 -4.73 5.42 -5.82
N SER A 72 -3.51 4.88 -5.90
CA SER A 72 -3.22 3.45 -5.85
C SER A 72 -2.13 3.05 -4.85
N THR A 73 -1.59 4.00 -4.08
CA THR A 73 -0.50 3.74 -3.13
C THR A 73 -0.85 4.29 -1.75
N ILE A 74 -0.52 3.52 -0.73
CA ILE A 74 -0.55 3.95 0.68
C ILE A 74 0.85 3.86 1.28
N SER A 75 1.12 4.69 2.28
CA SER A 75 2.21 4.50 3.23
C SER A 75 1.66 3.83 4.49
N VAL A 76 2.33 2.77 4.93
CA VAL A 76 2.02 2.05 6.16
C VAL A 76 3.10 2.32 7.19
N TYR A 77 2.69 2.76 8.37
CA TYR A 77 3.54 2.97 9.53
C TYR A 77 3.17 1.98 10.62
N VAL A 78 4.16 1.42 11.31
CA VAL A 78 3.93 0.52 12.45
C VAL A 78 4.52 1.14 13.69
N HIS A 79 3.74 1.20 14.76
CA HIS A 79 4.18 1.57 16.09
C HIS A 79 3.85 0.41 17.03
N SER A 80 4.80 -0.03 17.83
CA SER A 80 4.56 -1.06 18.83
C SER A 80 5.22 -0.72 20.15
N ARG A 81 4.52 -1.01 21.25
CA ARG A 81 5.04 -0.89 22.60
C ARG A 81 5.08 -2.26 23.25
N THR A 82 6.25 -2.61 23.77
CA THR A 82 6.49 -3.86 24.49
C THR A 82 6.78 -3.64 25.99
N ASP A 83 6.93 -2.39 26.43
CA ASP A 83 7.04 -2.00 27.84
C ASP A 83 6.76 -0.50 27.98
N VAL A 84 6.21 -0.08 29.12
CA VAL A 84 6.00 1.36 29.41
C VAL A 84 7.32 2.14 29.47
N LYS A 85 8.40 1.47 29.84
CA LYS A 85 9.74 2.01 30.08
C LYS A 85 10.75 1.71 28.95
N LYS A 86 10.40 0.86 27.96
CA LYS A 86 11.30 0.50 26.85
C LYS A 86 10.91 1.24 25.56
N PRO A 87 11.84 1.40 24.61
CA PRO A 87 11.58 2.09 23.36
C PRO A 87 10.42 1.48 22.58
N THR A 88 9.59 2.34 22.00
CA THR A 88 8.62 2.01 20.98
C THR A 88 9.37 1.53 19.74
N CYS A 89 8.94 0.41 19.16
CA CYS A 89 9.42 -0.03 17.86
C CYS A 89 8.62 0.69 16.78
N THR A 90 9.33 1.34 15.87
CA THR A 90 8.74 2.04 14.73
C THR A 90 9.24 1.43 13.43
N LEU A 91 8.32 1.15 12.51
CA LEU A 91 8.65 0.84 11.13
C LEU A 91 8.62 2.13 10.31
N ASP A 92 9.67 2.37 9.53
CA ASP A 92 9.69 3.40 8.51
C ASP A 92 8.53 3.23 7.53
N PRO A 93 7.95 4.32 7.00
CA PRO A 93 6.84 4.26 6.06
C PRO A 93 7.10 3.27 4.93
N THR A 94 6.33 2.19 4.92
CA THR A 94 6.43 1.17 3.88
C THR A 94 5.38 1.45 2.81
N PRO A 95 5.78 1.69 1.55
CA PRO A 95 4.83 1.90 0.47
C PRO A 95 4.14 0.58 0.10
N ALA A 96 2.82 0.57 0.07
CA ALA A 96 2.01 -0.55 -0.39
C ALA A 96 1.17 -0.13 -1.61
N LYS A 97 1.18 -0.96 -2.66
CA LYS A 97 0.46 -0.71 -3.92
C LYS A 97 -0.84 -1.50 -3.95
N ARG A 98 -1.92 -0.89 -4.43
CA ARG A 98 -3.21 -1.55 -4.59
C ARG A 98 -3.11 -2.63 -5.67
N VAL A 99 -3.51 -3.85 -5.32
CA VAL A 99 -3.55 -5.01 -6.22
C VAL A 99 -4.97 -5.46 -6.56
N LYS A 100 -5.95 -5.12 -5.71
CA LYS A 100 -7.39 -5.26 -5.93
C LYS A 100 -8.16 -4.31 -5.01
N ALA A 101 -9.48 -4.24 -5.15
CA ALA A 101 -10.32 -3.44 -4.25
C ALA A 101 -10.00 -3.78 -2.78
N ASN A 102 -9.73 -2.74 -1.98
CA ASN A 102 -9.38 -2.81 -0.56
C ASN A 102 -8.18 -3.68 -0.20
N VAL A 103 -7.34 -4.08 -1.17
CA VAL A 103 -6.13 -4.87 -0.89
C VAL A 103 -4.90 -4.23 -1.49
N TYR A 104 -3.93 -4.00 -0.61
CA TYR A 104 -2.64 -3.40 -0.91
C TYR A 104 -1.54 -4.40 -0.61
N GLN A 105 -0.45 -4.34 -1.38
CA GLN A 105 0.69 -5.21 -1.23
C GLN A 105 1.95 -4.37 -1.01
N ALA A 106 2.75 -4.73 -0.01
CA ALA A 106 4.11 -4.23 0.18
C ALA A 106 5.11 -5.38 0.13
N LEU A 107 6.40 -5.03 0.06
CA LEU A 107 7.49 -5.96 0.30
C LEU A 107 8.05 -5.69 1.69
N LEU A 108 7.94 -6.66 2.59
CA LEU A 108 8.63 -6.66 3.88
C LEU A 108 9.69 -7.74 3.83
N GLN A 109 10.96 -7.39 4.08
CA GLN A 109 12.09 -8.31 3.98
C GLN A 109 12.10 -9.07 2.63
N GLU A 110 11.85 -8.35 1.54
CA GLU A 110 11.77 -8.90 0.17
C GLU A 110 10.62 -9.89 -0.09
N LYS A 111 9.71 -10.08 0.89
CA LYS A 111 8.57 -10.96 0.78
C LYS A 111 7.25 -10.18 0.68
N PRO A 112 6.32 -10.62 -0.20
CA PRO A 112 5.05 -9.96 -0.39
C PRO A 112 4.12 -10.12 0.83
N VAL A 113 3.62 -8.98 1.32
CA VAL A 113 2.67 -8.89 2.44
C VAL A 113 1.43 -8.14 1.97
N LEU A 114 0.27 -8.67 2.33
CA LEU A 114 -1.04 -8.12 2.00
C LEU A 114 -1.64 -7.36 3.17
N PHE A 115 -2.22 -6.20 2.86
CA PHE A 115 -3.05 -5.39 3.74
C PHE A 115 -4.46 -5.42 3.16
N THR A 116 -5.37 -6.15 3.81
CA THR A 116 -6.77 -6.29 3.39
C THR A 116 -7.66 -5.46 4.31
N PHE A 117 -8.28 -4.43 3.75
CA PHE A 117 -9.12 -3.48 4.46
C PHE A 117 -10.60 -3.87 4.43
N SER A 118 -11.27 -3.56 5.54
CA SER A 118 -12.72 -3.48 5.66
C SER A 118 -13.11 -2.10 6.23
N ASP A 119 -14.40 -1.85 6.44
CA ASP A 119 -14.87 -0.55 6.97
C ASP A 119 -14.22 -0.20 8.32
N THR A 120 -13.93 -1.22 9.12
CA THR A 120 -13.55 -1.07 10.54
C THR A 120 -12.23 -1.76 10.88
N SER A 121 -11.55 -2.39 9.92
CA SER A 121 -10.33 -3.14 10.21
C SER A 121 -9.37 -3.23 9.04
N VAL A 122 -8.13 -3.57 9.36
CA VAL A 122 -7.14 -4.07 8.39
C VAL A 122 -6.61 -5.42 8.87
N THR A 123 -6.47 -6.36 7.95
CA THR A 123 -5.79 -7.63 8.20
C THR A 123 -4.46 -7.64 7.45
N ILE A 124 -3.39 -8.00 8.15
CA ILE A 124 -2.04 -8.14 7.62
C ILE A 124 -1.71 -9.63 7.55
N SER A 125 -1.34 -10.10 6.36
CA SER A 125 -0.97 -11.50 6.13
C SER A 125 0.14 -11.61 5.10
N PRO A 126 0.97 -12.68 5.11
CA PRO A 126 1.85 -12.91 3.98
C PRO A 126 1.00 -13.25 2.75
N LEU A 127 1.52 -13.02 1.54
CA LEU A 127 0.89 -13.53 0.32
C LEU A 127 0.98 -15.06 0.26
N ASN A 128 2.12 -15.63 0.68
CA ASN A 128 2.34 -17.07 0.76
C ASN A 128 2.46 -17.50 2.22
N GLN A 129 1.76 -18.57 2.63
CA GLN A 129 1.81 -19.06 4.01
C GLN A 129 3.22 -19.46 4.46
N GLN A 130 4.06 -19.96 3.54
CA GLN A 130 5.45 -20.30 3.85
C GLN A 130 6.30 -19.10 4.30
N ASP A 131 5.86 -17.88 3.98
CA ASP A 131 6.53 -16.64 4.34
C ASP A 131 6.01 -16.04 5.67
N GLU A 132 5.10 -16.71 6.40
CA GLU A 132 4.50 -16.20 7.65
C GLU A 132 5.54 -15.74 8.69
N GLY A 133 6.71 -16.40 8.71
CA GLY A 133 7.85 -16.06 9.54
C GLY A 133 8.27 -14.60 9.51
N ILE A 134 8.13 -13.90 8.37
CA ILE A 134 8.54 -12.49 8.23
C ILE A 134 7.71 -11.52 9.07
N LEU A 135 6.51 -11.95 9.46
CA LEU A 135 5.59 -11.13 10.25
C LEU A 135 5.71 -11.41 11.76
N HIS A 136 6.49 -12.41 12.17
CA HIS A 136 6.77 -12.68 13.57
C HIS A 136 8.00 -11.93 14.06
N TYR A 137 8.04 -11.63 15.36
CA TYR A 137 9.18 -10.98 16.02
C TYR A 137 9.62 -9.66 15.35
N TYR A 138 8.69 -8.98 14.69
CA TYR A 138 9.00 -7.81 13.88
C TYR A 138 9.58 -6.67 14.71
N CYS A 139 9.10 -6.56 15.95
CA CYS A 139 9.73 -5.71 16.96
C CYS A 139 10.50 -6.58 17.96
N SER A 140 11.63 -6.07 18.44
CA SER A 140 12.60 -6.77 19.32
C SER A 140 12.03 -7.31 20.65
N GLY A 141 10.77 -7.04 20.97
CA GLY A 141 10.03 -7.67 22.07
C GLY A 141 9.02 -8.75 21.67
N GLY A 142 9.06 -9.25 20.42
CA GLY A 142 8.23 -10.37 19.97
C GLY A 142 6.88 -10.01 19.37
N ALA A 143 6.65 -8.73 19.04
CA ALA A 143 5.41 -8.31 18.39
C ALA A 143 5.26 -9.01 17.03
N THR A 144 4.08 -9.58 16.80
CA THR A 144 3.70 -10.18 15.52
C THR A 144 2.83 -9.20 14.74
N LEU A 145 3.17 -8.95 13.49
CA LEU A 145 2.38 -8.11 12.58
C LEU A 145 1.20 -8.86 11.96
N ALA A 146 1.32 -10.18 11.79
CA ALA A 146 0.24 -10.99 11.25
C ALA A 146 -1.01 -10.90 12.14
N GLY A 147 -2.17 -10.63 11.54
CA GLY A 147 -3.44 -10.57 12.25
C GLY A 147 -4.32 -9.39 11.85
N SER A 148 -5.37 -9.19 12.63
CA SER A 148 -6.38 -8.16 12.38
C SER A 148 -6.27 -7.01 13.39
N TYR A 149 -6.48 -5.80 12.89
CA TYR A 149 -6.36 -4.55 13.62
C TYR A 149 -7.63 -3.74 13.45
N HIS A 150 -8.16 -3.19 14.55
CA HIS A 150 -9.41 -2.45 14.54
C HIS A 150 -9.16 -0.96 14.40
N LYS A 151 -9.97 -0.29 13.57
CA LYS A 151 -9.90 1.14 13.35
C LYS A 151 -10.12 1.88 14.67
N THR A 152 -9.33 2.92 14.90
CA THR A 152 -9.43 3.78 16.08
C THR A 152 -9.37 5.25 15.68
N SER A 153 -10.04 6.10 16.45
CA SER A 153 -9.90 7.56 16.38
C SER A 153 -8.69 8.07 17.15
N ASP A 154 -8.06 7.22 17.97
CA ASP A 154 -6.90 7.59 18.76
C ASP A 154 -5.70 7.87 17.85
N GLN A 155 -4.92 8.88 18.22
CA GLN A 155 -3.62 9.09 17.60
C GLN A 155 -2.62 8.06 18.14
N ILE A 156 -1.99 7.31 17.24
CA ILE A 156 -0.92 6.37 17.59
C ILE A 156 0.38 7.18 17.58
N LYS A 157 1.10 7.19 18.71
CA LYS A 157 2.38 7.88 18.90
C LYS A 157 3.44 6.87 19.33
#